data_AF-A0A377G7A1-F1
#
_entry.id   AF-A0A377G7A1-F1
#
_cell.length_a   1.000
_cell.length_b   1.000
_cell.length_c   1.000
_cell.angle_alpha   90.00
_cell.angle_beta   90.00
_cell.angle_gamma   90.00
#
_symmetry.space_group_name_H-M   'P 1'
#
loop_
_entity.id
_entity.type
_entity.pdbx_description
1 polymer ?
#
loop_
_entity_poly.entity_id
_entity_poly.type
_entity_poly.pdbx_seq_one_letter_code
_entity_poly.pdbx_strand_id
1 'polypeptide(L)'
;MPNIYINYVITSNRELLISSYHDKVQSKANALPLAKSKDKNIKPKDLQQLEEILPQPFDDGIVKTKLLNLLSTIEGDFDKVIYKGDLNLCTQKKEDLAPYLFDGTLNRFFAGRDVQLILESANKEYVDNAIEFANAIGLTGAVIQTKSGTPKEEARSQVYPQPEAVSKEKREDLPIPESKSSELAQPKIAVQNTAILLDALVKVGVFNTSGTENNTNTSEEKEQIKPKGLTN
;
A
#
# COMPACT_ATOMS: atom_id res chain seq x y z
N MET A 1 2.15 10.72 25.38
CA MET A 1 1.77 9.48 24.68
C MET A 1 1.88 9.74 23.19
N PRO A 2 2.22 8.74 22.36
CA PRO A 2 2.28 8.93 20.92
C PRO A 2 0.85 9.09 20.39
N ASN A 3 0.68 10.06 19.50
CA ASN A 3 -0.62 10.47 18.98
C ASN A 3 -0.52 10.57 17.45
N ILE A 4 -1.60 10.25 16.75
CA ILE A 4 -1.70 10.50 15.30
C ILE A 4 -2.34 11.87 15.13
N TYR A 5 -1.65 12.80 14.44
CA TYR A 5 -2.19 14.12 14.10
C TYR A 5 -2.40 14.24 12.60
N ILE A 6 -3.66 14.44 12.20
CA ILE A 6 -4.05 14.67 10.81
C ILE A 6 -4.55 16.10 10.65
N ASN A 7 -3.99 16.82 9.68
CA ASN A 7 -4.56 18.04 9.13
C ASN A 7 -4.94 17.77 7.68
N TYR A 8 -6.15 18.12 7.26
CA TYR A 8 -6.64 17.81 5.91
C TYR A 8 -7.54 18.89 5.31
N VAL A 9 -7.72 18.83 3.98
CA VAL A 9 -8.67 19.67 3.23
C VAL A 9 -9.05 18.97 1.93
N ILE A 10 -10.27 19.20 1.44
CA ILE A 10 -10.70 18.80 0.09
C ILE A 10 -10.66 20.06 -0.80
N THR A 11 -9.95 19.99 -1.92
CA THR A 11 -9.80 21.11 -2.85
C THR A 11 -11.03 21.28 -3.75
N SER A 12 -11.12 22.47 -4.37
CA SER A 12 -12.05 22.77 -5.47
C SER A 12 -11.94 21.78 -6.64
N ASN A 13 -10.76 21.18 -6.85
CA ASN A 13 -10.48 20.17 -7.87
C ASN A 13 -10.76 18.72 -7.42
N ARG A 14 -11.52 18.52 -6.31
CA ARG A 14 -11.87 17.19 -5.78
C ARG A 14 -10.63 16.36 -5.40
N GLU A 15 -9.55 17.00 -4.94
CA GLU A 15 -8.41 16.33 -4.30
C GLU A 15 -8.53 16.40 -2.77
N LEU A 16 -8.51 15.26 -2.09
CA LEU A 16 -8.34 15.19 -0.63
C LEU A 16 -6.84 15.23 -0.30
N LEU A 17 -6.42 16.25 0.42
CA LEU A 17 -5.03 16.48 0.82
C LEU A 17 -4.89 16.21 2.32
N ILE A 18 -4.03 15.26 2.69
CA ILE A 18 -3.84 14.79 4.08
C ILE A 18 -2.40 15.02 4.51
N SER A 19 -2.20 15.47 5.74
CA SER A 19 -0.91 15.66 6.40
C SER A 19 -0.93 14.92 7.74
N SER A 20 -0.25 13.77 7.84
CA SER A 20 -0.33 12.82 8.96
C SER A 20 1.02 12.59 9.64
N TYR A 21 1.16 13.04 10.89
CA TYR A 21 2.45 13.07 11.62
C TYR A 21 2.23 12.69 13.09
N HIS A 22 3.30 12.26 13.77
CA HIS A 22 3.28 12.02 15.21
C HIS A 22 3.41 13.30 16.06
N ASP A 23 3.65 14.45 15.41
CA ASP A 23 3.71 15.77 16.04
C ASP A 23 2.67 16.74 15.46
N LYS A 24 1.96 17.45 16.34
CA LYS A 24 0.85 18.36 16.00
C LYS A 24 1.30 19.57 15.18
N VAL A 25 2.49 20.12 15.49
CA VAL A 25 3.03 21.29 14.80
C VAL A 25 3.49 20.89 13.41
N GLN A 26 4.18 19.76 13.26
CA GLN A 26 4.60 19.22 11.96
C GLN A 26 3.41 18.87 11.06
N SER A 27 2.36 18.23 11.61
CA SER A 27 1.13 17.96 10.86
C SER A 27 0.52 19.23 10.26
N LYS A 28 0.37 20.29 11.08
CA LYS A 28 -0.17 21.58 10.62
C LYS A 28 0.76 22.34 9.69
N ALA A 29 2.07 22.36 9.99
CA ALA A 29 3.08 23.06 9.21
C ALA A 29 3.26 22.46 7.80
N ASN A 30 3.06 21.15 7.64
CA ASN A 30 3.12 20.48 6.34
C ASN A 30 1.79 20.53 5.56
N ALA A 31 0.64 20.62 6.23
CA ALA A 31 -0.67 20.66 5.58
C ALA A 31 -0.88 21.91 4.72
N LEU A 32 -0.55 23.10 5.23
CA LEU A 32 -0.81 24.33 4.50
C LEU A 32 0.04 24.49 3.22
N PRO A 33 1.36 24.18 3.21
CA PRO A 33 2.14 24.17 1.98
C PRO A 33 1.66 23.12 0.99
N LEU A 34 1.29 21.91 1.45
CA LEU A 34 0.70 20.88 0.59
C LEU A 34 -0.58 21.40 -0.08
N ALA A 35 -1.50 21.96 0.71
CA ALA A 35 -2.74 22.54 0.20
C ALA A 35 -2.49 23.66 -0.82
N LYS A 36 -1.60 24.61 -0.50
CA LYS A 36 -1.25 25.72 -1.39
C LYS A 36 -0.47 25.33 -2.65
N SER A 37 0.13 24.14 -2.68
CA SER A 37 0.73 23.58 -3.89
C SER A 37 -0.32 23.17 -4.93
N LYS A 38 -1.57 22.96 -4.50
CA LYS A 38 -2.71 22.55 -5.34
C LYS A 38 -3.74 23.65 -5.54
N ASP A 39 -4.11 24.36 -4.48
CA ASP A 39 -5.00 25.52 -4.54
C ASP A 39 -4.44 26.66 -3.68
N LYS A 40 -3.94 27.71 -4.36
CA LYS A 40 -3.32 28.89 -3.72
C LYS A 40 -4.30 29.68 -2.84
N ASN A 41 -5.61 29.48 -3.00
CA ASN A 41 -6.63 30.21 -2.25
C ASN A 41 -6.85 29.65 -0.84
N ILE A 42 -6.39 28.42 -0.55
CA ILE A 42 -6.58 27.76 0.74
C ILE A 42 -5.85 28.52 1.86
N LYS A 43 -6.61 28.81 2.93
CA LYS A 43 -6.17 29.55 4.12
C LYS A 43 -6.00 28.58 5.29
N PRO A 44 -5.24 28.95 6.34
CA PRO A 44 -5.03 28.10 7.52
C PRO A 44 -6.32 27.67 8.23
N LYS A 45 -7.42 28.42 8.06
CA LYS A 45 -8.74 28.16 8.65
C LYS A 45 -9.59 27.16 7.87
N ASP A 46 -9.21 26.83 6.64
CA ASP A 46 -9.94 25.88 5.79
C ASP A 46 -9.38 24.45 5.98
N LEU A 47 -8.27 24.30 6.72
CA LEU A 47 -7.74 23.02 7.16
C LEU A 47 -8.56 22.49 8.34
N GLN A 48 -9.07 21.28 8.19
CA GLN A 48 -9.69 20.51 9.25
C GLN A 48 -8.62 19.72 10.02
N GLN A 49 -8.87 19.43 11.30
CA GLN A 49 -7.93 18.72 12.16
C GLN A 49 -8.59 17.50 12.80
N LEU A 50 -7.90 16.37 12.80
CA LEU A 50 -8.24 15.16 13.55
C LEU A 50 -7.03 14.78 14.43
N GLU A 51 -7.28 14.20 15.59
CA GLU A 51 -6.22 13.66 16.45
C GLU A 51 -6.71 12.46 17.26
N GLU A 52 -5.85 11.47 17.43
CA GLU A 52 -6.11 10.25 18.21
C GLU A 52 -4.93 9.94 19.13
N ILE A 53 -5.20 9.59 20.37
CA ILE A 53 -4.19 9.15 21.35
C ILE A 53 -4.03 7.64 21.25
N LEU A 54 -2.79 7.16 21.08
CA LEU A 54 -2.53 5.72 21.07
C LEU A 54 -2.51 5.16 22.49
N PRO A 55 -3.06 3.95 22.72
CA PRO A 55 -2.99 3.28 24.02
C PRO A 55 -1.53 2.89 24.37
N GLN A 56 -1.34 2.40 25.59
CA GLN A 56 -0.07 1.83 26.03
C GLN A 56 -0.32 0.46 26.68
N PRO A 57 0.34 -0.62 26.22
CA PRO A 57 1.21 -0.69 25.04
C PRO A 57 0.45 -0.51 23.71
N PHE A 58 1.17 -0.36 22.60
CA PHE A 58 0.63 -0.36 21.24
C PHE A 58 1.59 -1.07 20.27
N ASP A 59 1.07 -1.49 19.12
CA ASP A 59 1.82 -2.07 17.99
C ASP A 59 1.35 -1.44 16.66
N ASP A 60 2.01 -1.80 15.56
CA ASP A 60 1.68 -1.28 14.21
C ASP A 60 0.24 -1.61 13.79
N GLY A 61 -0.35 -2.70 14.30
CA GLY A 61 -1.75 -3.08 14.03
C GLY A 61 -2.73 -2.13 14.70
N ILE A 62 -2.46 -1.73 15.95
CA ILE A 62 -3.19 -0.71 16.69
C ILE A 62 -3.04 0.65 15.98
N VAL A 63 -1.83 1.05 15.58
CA VAL A 63 -1.61 2.34 14.88
C VAL A 63 -2.33 2.36 13.54
N LYS A 64 -2.21 1.30 12.74
CA LYS A 64 -2.95 1.11 11.47
C LYS A 64 -4.45 1.25 11.68
N THR A 65 -5.01 0.56 12.67
CA THR A 65 -6.45 0.61 12.97
C THR A 65 -6.90 2.03 13.37
N LYS A 66 -6.14 2.69 14.25
CA LYS A 66 -6.44 4.07 14.67
C LYS A 66 -6.31 5.09 13.52
N LEU A 67 -5.31 4.94 12.66
CA LEU A 67 -5.15 5.75 11.45
C LEU A 67 -6.36 5.60 10.51
N LEU A 68 -6.76 4.37 10.19
CA LEU A 68 -7.90 4.12 9.30
C LEU A 68 -9.22 4.61 9.90
N ASN A 69 -9.40 4.48 11.22
CA ASN A 69 -10.57 5.02 11.91
C ASN A 69 -10.63 6.55 11.79
N LEU A 70 -9.52 7.27 11.99
CA LEU A 70 -9.48 8.73 11.76
C LEU A 70 -9.78 9.07 10.29
N LEU A 71 -9.17 8.37 9.33
CA LEU A 71 -9.43 8.62 7.91
C LEU A 71 -10.89 8.35 7.52
N SER A 72 -11.60 7.45 8.22
CA SER A 72 -13.00 7.14 7.96
C SER A 72 -13.98 8.24 8.39
N THR A 73 -13.55 9.19 9.22
CA THR A 73 -14.38 10.36 9.60
C THR A 73 -14.27 11.53 8.62
N ILE A 74 -13.45 11.41 7.57
CA ILE A 74 -13.32 12.43 6.53
C ILE A 74 -14.52 12.34 5.58
N GLU A 75 -15.48 13.23 5.78
CA GLU A 75 -16.64 13.39 4.89
C GLU A 75 -16.34 14.33 3.71
N GLY A 76 -16.90 14.02 2.55
CA GLY A 76 -16.83 14.83 1.34
C GLY A 76 -16.59 13.99 0.08
N ASP A 77 -16.62 14.64 -1.08
CA ASP A 77 -16.46 13.97 -2.37
C ASP A 77 -15.17 14.42 -3.08
N PHE A 78 -14.32 13.45 -3.37
CA PHE A 78 -12.95 13.63 -3.87
C PHE A 78 -12.56 12.42 -4.73
N ASP A 79 -11.92 12.66 -5.88
CA ASP A 79 -11.54 11.58 -6.82
C ASP A 79 -10.07 11.17 -6.67
N LYS A 80 -9.26 12.01 -6.02
CA LYS A 80 -7.84 11.81 -5.76
C LYS A 80 -7.53 12.07 -4.29
N VAL A 81 -6.58 11.32 -3.73
CA VAL A 81 -6.04 11.46 -2.39
C VAL A 81 -4.54 11.70 -2.48
N ILE A 82 -4.03 12.72 -1.80
CA ILE A 82 -2.60 12.95 -1.62
C ILE A 82 -2.31 12.87 -0.13
N TYR A 83 -1.72 11.75 0.30
CA TYR A 83 -1.37 11.50 1.68
C TYR A 83 0.11 11.82 1.91
N LYS A 84 0.38 12.89 2.66
CA LYS A 84 1.71 13.25 3.11
C LYS A 84 1.89 12.82 4.57
N GLY A 85 2.98 12.15 4.91
CA GLY A 85 3.22 11.76 6.31
C GLY A 85 4.61 11.25 6.63
N ASP A 86 4.83 11.00 7.92
CA ASP A 86 6.08 10.45 8.44
C ASP A 86 6.31 9.00 7.99
N LEU A 87 7.50 8.70 7.47
CA LEU A 87 7.95 7.32 7.14
C LEU A 87 7.88 6.37 8.35
N ASN A 88 8.05 6.93 9.56
CA ASN A 88 8.07 6.26 10.86
C ASN A 88 6.88 6.69 11.73
N LEU A 89 5.71 6.93 11.12
CA LEU A 89 4.51 7.40 11.82
C LEU A 89 4.21 6.53 13.04
N CYS A 90 4.37 7.08 14.25
CA CYS A 90 4.08 6.41 15.52
C CYS A 90 4.68 4.99 15.67
N THR A 91 5.88 4.74 15.14
CA THR A 91 6.63 3.50 15.40
C THR A 91 7.22 3.47 16.81
N GLN A 92 7.65 2.29 17.28
CA GLN A 92 8.29 2.14 18.60
C GLN A 92 9.72 2.71 18.64
N LYS A 93 10.49 2.55 17.56
CA LYS A 93 11.79 3.22 17.39
C LYS A 93 11.75 4.19 16.21
N LYS A 94 12.66 5.16 16.22
CA LYS A 94 12.67 6.27 15.25
C LYS A 94 13.15 5.82 13.86
N GLU A 95 13.98 4.79 13.83
CA GLU A 95 14.55 4.15 12.64
C GLU A 95 13.63 3.12 11.98
N ASP A 96 12.59 2.64 12.68
CA ASP A 96 11.62 1.69 12.14
C ASP A 96 10.74 2.38 11.08
N LEU A 97 10.35 1.65 10.04
CA LEU A 97 9.36 2.10 9.05
C LEU A 97 7.95 1.70 9.51
N ALA A 98 6.97 2.56 9.28
CA ALA A 98 5.55 2.25 9.53
C ALA A 98 4.99 1.37 8.40
N PRO A 99 4.86 0.03 8.57
CA PRO A 99 4.71 -0.90 7.44
C PRO A 99 3.40 -0.69 6.66
N TYR A 100 2.36 -0.22 7.33
CA TYR A 100 1.05 0.08 6.75
C TYR A 100 1.03 1.32 5.82
N LEU A 101 2.15 2.05 5.71
CA LEU A 101 2.33 3.09 4.68
C LEU A 101 2.93 2.53 3.38
N PHE A 102 3.46 1.30 3.41
CA PHE A 102 4.14 0.65 2.28
C PHE A 102 3.37 -0.58 1.77
N ASP A 103 2.61 -1.27 2.64
CA ASP A 103 1.86 -2.50 2.32
C ASP A 103 0.63 -2.29 1.41
N GLY A 104 0.41 -1.09 0.86
CA GLY A 104 -0.76 -0.72 0.06
C GLY A 104 -2.05 -0.49 0.85
N THR A 105 -2.01 -0.38 2.19
CA THR A 105 -3.20 -0.19 3.02
C THR A 105 -3.99 1.06 2.67
N LEU A 106 -3.31 2.19 2.44
CA LEU A 106 -3.99 3.44 2.06
C LEU A 106 -4.66 3.33 0.68
N ASN A 107 -4.02 2.64 -0.27
CA ASN A 107 -4.59 2.39 -1.60
C ASN A 107 -5.84 1.49 -1.53
N ARG A 108 -5.85 0.48 -0.64
CA ARG A 108 -7.03 -0.36 -0.37
C ARG A 108 -8.13 0.39 0.38
N PHE A 109 -7.77 1.28 1.31
CA PHE A 109 -8.73 2.06 2.07
C PHE A 109 -9.47 3.08 1.18
N PHE A 110 -8.73 3.79 0.32
CA PHE A 110 -9.29 4.72 -0.68
C PHE A 110 -9.55 4.03 -2.04
N ALA A 111 -10.02 2.78 -2.03
CA ALA A 111 -10.24 2.00 -3.24
C ALA A 111 -11.13 2.74 -4.26
N GLY A 112 -10.72 2.74 -5.53
CA GLY A 112 -11.41 3.42 -6.62
C GLY A 112 -11.06 4.91 -6.77
N ARG A 113 -10.21 5.48 -5.91
CA ARG A 113 -9.62 6.82 -6.04
C ARG A 113 -8.15 6.73 -6.50
N ASP A 114 -7.62 7.79 -7.09
CA ASP A 114 -6.16 7.92 -7.32
C ASP A 114 -5.48 8.24 -5.98
N VAL A 115 -4.47 7.48 -5.57
CA VAL A 115 -3.82 7.62 -4.26
C VAL A 115 -2.33 7.85 -4.45
N GLN A 116 -1.89 9.07 -4.16
CA GLN A 116 -0.48 9.46 -4.19
C GLN A 116 0.06 9.57 -2.76
N LEU A 117 1.11 8.81 -2.45
CA LEU A 117 1.81 8.89 -1.17
C LEU A 117 3.00 9.84 -1.25
N ILE A 118 3.24 10.63 -0.20
CA ILE A 118 4.44 11.45 -0.01
C ILE A 118 4.96 11.17 1.41
N LEU A 119 5.87 10.22 1.51
CA LEU A 119 6.40 9.74 2.78
C LEU A 119 7.76 10.41 3.04
N GLU A 120 7.95 10.99 4.23
CA GLU A 120 9.17 11.74 4.53
C GLU A 120 9.74 11.57 5.94
N SER A 121 11.03 11.90 6.08
CA SER A 121 11.77 11.94 7.34
C SER A 121 12.76 13.11 7.34
N ALA A 122 13.14 13.59 8.53
CA ALA A 122 14.20 14.59 8.66
C ALA A 122 15.61 13.98 8.52
N ASN A 123 15.77 12.67 8.77
CA ASN A 123 17.05 11.98 8.68
C ASN A 123 17.20 11.31 7.30
N LYS A 124 18.23 11.71 6.55
CA LYS A 124 18.63 11.12 5.26
C LYS A 124 18.76 9.60 5.32
N GLU A 125 19.40 9.05 6.36
CA GLU A 125 19.63 7.60 6.50
C GLU A 125 18.31 6.81 6.50
N TYR A 126 17.29 7.32 7.18
CA TYR A 126 15.97 6.67 7.22
C TYR A 126 15.22 6.80 5.88
N VAL A 127 15.50 7.84 5.10
CA VAL A 127 14.98 8.01 3.73
C VAL A 127 15.66 7.02 2.78
N ASP A 128 16.98 6.86 2.87
CA ASP A 128 17.72 5.88 2.06
C ASP A 128 17.26 4.44 2.38
N ASN A 129 17.16 4.06 3.67
CA ASN A 129 16.65 2.75 4.08
C ASN A 129 15.20 2.52 3.60
N ALA A 130 14.35 3.55 3.62
CA ALA A 130 12.99 3.47 3.09
C ALA A 130 12.94 3.29 1.57
N ILE A 131 13.90 3.88 0.83
CA ILE A 131 14.05 3.70 -0.62
C ILE A 131 14.50 2.27 -0.93
N GLU A 132 15.47 1.73 -0.18
CA GLU A 132 15.91 0.33 -0.33
C GLU A 132 14.76 -0.65 -0.07
N PHE A 133 14.00 -0.45 1.02
CA PHE A 133 12.81 -1.25 1.33
C PHE A 133 11.73 -1.14 0.24
N ALA A 134 11.42 0.08 -0.21
CA ALA A 134 10.44 0.34 -1.25
C ALA A 134 10.81 -0.29 -2.60
N ASN A 135 12.10 -0.29 -2.95
CA ASN A 135 12.62 -0.98 -4.13
C ASN A 135 12.45 -2.51 -4.00
N ALA A 136 12.76 -3.08 -2.82
CA ALA A 136 12.65 -4.52 -2.58
C ALA A 136 11.20 -5.05 -2.66
N ILE A 137 10.20 -4.23 -2.29
CA ILE A 137 8.78 -4.61 -2.39
C ILE A 137 8.10 -4.18 -3.70
N GLY A 138 8.81 -3.47 -4.59
CA GLY A 138 8.25 -2.95 -5.84
C GLY A 138 7.19 -1.86 -5.63
N LEU A 139 7.41 -0.92 -4.71
CA LEU A 139 6.47 0.16 -4.39
C LEU A 139 6.15 1.02 -5.63
N THR A 140 4.88 1.42 -5.77
CA THR A 140 4.39 2.31 -6.83
C THR A 140 3.52 3.43 -6.23
N GLY A 141 3.33 4.53 -6.98
CA GLY A 141 2.42 5.62 -6.60
C GLY A 141 2.87 6.47 -5.41
N ALA A 142 4.18 6.53 -5.14
CA ALA A 142 4.74 7.14 -3.94
C ALA A 142 5.89 8.10 -4.25
N VAL A 143 6.15 9.03 -3.33
CA VAL A 143 7.39 9.80 -3.25
C VAL A 143 7.99 9.55 -1.87
N ILE A 144 9.24 9.11 -1.80
CA ILE A 144 9.98 8.95 -0.56
C ILE A 144 11.07 10.02 -0.53
N GLN A 145 11.07 10.89 0.50
CA GLN A 145 11.95 12.07 0.51
C GLN A 145 12.38 12.54 1.90
N THR A 146 13.42 13.38 1.94
CA THR A 146 13.75 14.20 3.11
C THR A 146 12.76 15.35 3.27
N LYS A 147 12.48 15.73 4.52
CA LYS A 147 11.61 16.86 4.87
C LYS A 147 12.09 18.19 4.30
N SER A 148 11.15 19.10 4.04
CA SER A 148 11.46 20.48 3.70
C SER A 148 12.27 21.15 4.83
N GLY A 149 13.46 21.64 4.51
CA GLY A 149 14.39 22.25 5.48
C GLY A 149 15.65 21.42 5.75
N THR A 150 15.72 20.16 5.32
CA THR A 150 16.98 19.40 5.25
C THR A 150 18.00 20.12 4.34
N PRO A 151 19.29 20.20 4.70
CA PRO A 151 20.34 20.79 3.85
C PRO A 151 20.38 20.17 2.45
N LYS A 152 20.78 20.94 1.42
CA LYS A 152 20.69 20.47 0.01
C LYS A 152 21.57 19.25 -0.27
N GLU A 153 22.73 19.22 0.39
CA GLU A 153 23.71 18.15 0.40
C GLU A 153 23.19 16.86 1.04
N GLU A 154 22.26 16.96 1.99
CA GLU A 154 21.59 15.84 2.65
C GLU A 154 20.26 15.47 2.00
N ALA A 155 19.68 16.36 1.18
CA ALA A 155 18.37 16.16 0.58
C ALA A 155 18.34 14.91 -0.31
N ARG A 156 17.29 14.10 -0.14
CA ARG A 156 17.01 12.91 -0.95
C ARG A 156 15.54 12.89 -1.35
N SER A 157 15.27 12.39 -2.55
CA SER A 157 13.92 12.20 -3.06
C SER A 157 13.96 11.11 -4.13
N GLN A 158 13.07 10.13 -4.01
CA GLN A 158 12.81 9.10 -5.00
C GLN A 158 11.33 9.12 -5.34
N VAL A 159 11.02 9.16 -6.64
CA VAL A 159 9.65 9.09 -7.15
C VAL A 159 9.39 7.70 -7.70
N TYR A 160 8.29 7.10 -7.27
CA TYR A 160 7.77 5.83 -7.74
C TYR A 160 6.52 6.13 -8.58
N PRO A 161 6.52 5.82 -9.90
CA PRO A 161 5.40 6.14 -10.76
C PRO A 161 4.12 5.45 -10.27
N GLN A 162 2.96 6.07 -10.51
CA GLN A 162 1.69 5.35 -10.36
C GLN A 162 1.70 4.13 -11.29
N PRO A 163 1.16 2.98 -10.87
CA PRO A 163 0.93 1.89 -11.80
C PRO A 163 -0.04 2.40 -12.87
N GLU A 164 0.23 2.09 -14.14
CA GLU A 164 -0.61 2.55 -15.24
C GLU A 164 -2.05 2.10 -14.99
N ALA A 165 -2.92 3.05 -14.66
CA ALA A 165 -4.34 2.79 -14.52
C ALA A 165 -4.83 2.31 -15.89
N VAL A 166 -5.21 1.03 -15.99
CA VAL A 166 -5.85 0.47 -17.17
C VAL A 166 -7.05 1.37 -17.47
N SER A 167 -6.90 2.21 -18.50
CA SER A 167 -7.74 3.39 -18.64
C SER A 167 -9.20 2.94 -18.80
N LYS A 168 -10.12 3.62 -18.09
CA LYS A 168 -11.55 3.32 -18.18
C LYS A 168 -12.10 3.47 -19.62
N GLU A 169 -11.36 4.17 -20.47
CA GLU A 169 -11.55 4.31 -21.92
C GLU A 169 -11.40 2.99 -22.71
N LYS A 170 -10.72 1.97 -22.17
CA LYS A 170 -10.64 0.61 -22.76
C LYS A 170 -11.75 -0.33 -22.27
N ARG A 171 -12.92 0.21 -21.92
CA ARG A 171 -14.15 -0.56 -21.62
C ARG A 171 -15.24 -0.45 -22.69
N GLU A 172 -14.98 0.26 -23.78
CA GLU A 172 -15.74 0.14 -25.02
C GLU A 172 -14.97 -0.84 -25.94
N ASP A 173 -15.70 -1.61 -26.75
CA ASP A 173 -15.19 -2.65 -27.67
C ASP A 173 -14.54 -3.92 -27.08
N LEU A 174 -15.08 -4.44 -25.97
CA LEU A 174 -15.19 -5.89 -25.81
C LEU A 174 -16.65 -6.31 -26.05
N PRO A 175 -16.95 -7.09 -27.11
CA PRO A 175 -18.31 -7.53 -27.38
C PRO A 175 -18.78 -8.45 -26.25
N ILE A 176 -19.72 -7.96 -25.44
CA ILE A 176 -20.41 -8.75 -24.43
C ILE A 176 -21.18 -9.84 -25.18
N PRO A 177 -20.89 -11.14 -24.97
CA PRO A 177 -21.72 -12.19 -25.53
C PRO A 177 -23.12 -12.06 -24.94
N GLU A 178 -24.15 -12.02 -25.78
CA GLU A 178 -25.54 -11.91 -25.32
C GLU A 178 -25.84 -13.02 -24.31
N SER A 179 -26.13 -12.63 -23.06
CA SER A 179 -26.41 -13.55 -21.98
C SER A 179 -27.79 -14.16 -22.16
N LYS A 180 -27.85 -15.26 -22.91
CA LYS A 180 -29.01 -16.14 -22.96
C LYS A 180 -29.29 -16.62 -21.53
N SER A 181 -30.40 -16.16 -20.97
CA SER A 181 -30.82 -16.36 -19.57
C SER A 181 -31.16 -17.83 -19.19
N SER A 182 -30.75 -18.80 -20.01
CA SER A 182 -31.03 -20.22 -19.85
C SER A 182 -29.87 -21.04 -19.25
N GLU A 183 -28.69 -20.48 -19.04
CA GLU A 183 -27.48 -21.24 -18.62
C GLU A 183 -27.19 -21.21 -17.10
N LEU A 184 -27.90 -20.38 -16.33
CA LEU A 184 -27.75 -20.24 -14.86
C LEU A 184 -28.12 -21.49 -14.02
N ALA A 185 -28.48 -22.60 -14.67
CA ALA A 185 -28.93 -23.84 -14.03
C ALA A 185 -28.11 -25.08 -14.44
N GLN A 186 -26.83 -24.93 -14.81
CA GLN A 186 -25.92 -26.07 -15.02
C GLN A 186 -24.94 -26.24 -13.84
N PRO A 187 -24.88 -27.43 -13.20
CA PRO A 187 -24.11 -27.65 -11.96
C PRO A 187 -22.59 -27.79 -12.18
N LYS A 188 -22.10 -27.78 -13.43
CA LYS A 188 -20.67 -27.82 -13.76
C LYS A 188 -20.40 -27.02 -15.05
N ILE A 189 -19.82 -25.83 -14.90
CA ILE A 189 -19.23 -25.10 -16.04
C ILE A 189 -17.87 -25.72 -16.34
N ALA A 190 -17.66 -26.21 -17.56
CA ALA A 190 -16.35 -26.68 -18.00
C ALA A 190 -15.43 -25.48 -18.26
N VAL A 191 -14.47 -25.26 -17.35
CA VAL A 191 -13.43 -24.24 -17.53
C VAL A 191 -12.55 -24.63 -18.73
N GLN A 192 -12.77 -23.98 -19.88
CA GLN A 192 -12.05 -24.31 -21.12
C GLN A 192 -10.55 -23.98 -21.07
N ASN A 193 -10.08 -23.16 -20.12
CA ASN A 193 -8.65 -22.90 -19.98
C ASN A 193 -8.26 -22.54 -18.53
N THR A 194 -7.90 -23.57 -17.75
CA THR A 194 -7.50 -23.43 -16.34
C THR A 194 -6.24 -22.59 -16.16
N ALA A 195 -5.34 -22.56 -17.15
CA ALA A 195 -4.11 -21.77 -17.10
C ALA A 195 -4.37 -20.25 -17.02
N ILE A 196 -5.39 -19.75 -17.73
CA ILE A 196 -5.74 -18.32 -17.74
C ILE A 196 -6.36 -17.91 -16.39
N LEU A 197 -7.16 -18.79 -15.79
CA LEU A 197 -7.72 -18.57 -14.45
C LEU A 197 -6.64 -18.61 -13.35
N LEU A 198 -5.66 -19.51 -13.46
CA LEU A 198 -4.50 -19.55 -12.56
C LEU A 198 -3.66 -18.26 -12.65
N ASP A 199 -3.31 -17.80 -13.85
CA ASP A 199 -2.55 -16.55 -14.02
C ASP A 199 -3.32 -15.32 -13.51
N ALA A 200 -4.65 -15.29 -13.70
CA ALA A 200 -5.50 -14.25 -13.13
C ALA A 200 -5.56 -14.28 -11.59
N LEU A 201 -5.68 -15.47 -10.98
CA LEU A 201 -5.73 -15.62 -9.52
C LEU A 201 -4.38 -15.27 -8.85
N VAL A 202 -3.26 -15.68 -9.47
CA VAL A 202 -1.91 -15.32 -9.04
C VAL A 202 -1.70 -13.80 -9.09
N LYS A 203 -2.15 -13.12 -10.15
CA LYS A 203 -2.07 -11.65 -10.28
C LYS A 203 -2.97 -10.90 -9.30
N VAL A 204 -4.01 -11.53 -8.76
CA VAL A 204 -4.92 -10.93 -7.76
C VAL A 204 -4.47 -11.22 -6.32
N GLY A 205 -3.38 -11.98 -6.13
CA GLY A 205 -2.77 -12.19 -4.80
C GLY A 205 -3.59 -13.08 -3.87
N VAL A 206 -4.45 -13.93 -4.43
CA VAL A 206 -5.19 -14.96 -3.68
C VAL A 206 -4.46 -16.29 -3.88
N PHE A 207 -4.12 -16.96 -2.76
CA PHE A 207 -3.28 -18.16 -2.64
C PHE A 207 -1.75 -17.93 -2.68
N ASN A 208 -1.16 -17.78 -1.49
CA ASN A 208 0.16 -18.39 -1.23
C ASN A 208 -0.06 -19.91 -1.09
N THR A 209 0.45 -20.72 -2.02
CA THR A 209 0.51 -22.18 -1.86
C THR A 209 1.82 -22.61 -1.22
N SER A 210 1.79 -22.80 0.10
CA SER A 210 2.85 -23.48 0.86
C SER A 210 2.53 -24.97 0.99
N GLY A 211 3.33 -25.85 0.38
CA GLY A 211 3.19 -27.32 0.40
C GLY A 211 2.15 -27.84 -0.63
N THR A 212 2.24 -29.09 -1.14
CA THR A 212 2.97 -30.28 -0.64
C THR A 212 3.32 -31.25 -1.78
N GLU A 213 4.24 -32.16 -1.52
CA GLU A 213 4.75 -33.28 -2.33
C GLU A 213 3.68 -34.18 -2.99
N ASN A 214 4.02 -34.83 -4.12
CA ASN A 214 4.19 -36.30 -4.14
C ASN A 214 4.73 -36.93 -5.45
N ASN A 215 5.48 -38.03 -5.26
CA ASN A 215 5.95 -39.05 -6.21
C ASN A 215 4.88 -39.55 -7.22
N THR A 216 5.21 -40.03 -8.44
CA THR A 216 5.62 -41.42 -8.76
C THR A 216 5.70 -41.62 -10.30
N ASN A 217 6.26 -42.67 -10.95
CA ASN A 217 7.39 -43.60 -10.72
C ASN A 217 7.64 -44.47 -11.99
N THR A 218 8.82 -44.43 -12.64
CA THR A 218 9.35 -45.52 -13.50
C THR A 218 10.89 -45.39 -13.64
N SER A 219 11.71 -46.28 -13.08
CA SER A 219 11.99 -47.70 -13.42
C SER A 219 13.02 -47.88 -14.55
N GLU A 220 14.29 -48.08 -14.18
CA GLU A 220 15.15 -49.06 -14.83
C GLU A 220 15.95 -49.83 -13.78
N GLU A 221 16.09 -51.14 -14.00
CA GLU A 221 16.55 -52.14 -13.04
C GLU A 221 17.90 -52.72 -13.49
N LYS A 222 18.87 -52.84 -12.58
CA LYS A 222 19.92 -53.87 -12.63
C LYS A 222 20.68 -54.04 -11.32
N GLU A 223 20.12 -54.90 -10.47
CA GLU A 223 20.79 -56.13 -10.02
C GLU A 223 22.30 -56.07 -9.71
N GLN A 224 22.65 -56.09 -8.42
CA GLN A 224 23.59 -57.11 -7.91
C GLN A 224 23.39 -57.40 -6.42
N ILE A 225 23.53 -58.68 -6.07
CA ILE A 225 23.17 -59.25 -4.76
C ILE A 225 24.43 -59.83 -4.08
N LYS A 226 24.42 -59.81 -2.73
CA LYS A 226 25.01 -60.78 -1.75
C LYS A 226 26.27 -60.33 -0.94
N PRO A 227 26.61 -60.97 0.22
CA PRO A 227 26.22 -60.40 1.55
C PRO A 227 27.30 -60.52 2.68
N LYS A 228 26.86 -60.34 3.95
CA LYS A 228 27.37 -60.87 5.26
C LYS A 228 28.44 -60.10 6.07
N GLY A 229 28.24 -60.12 7.40
CA GLY A 229 29.22 -59.78 8.46
C GLY A 229 28.68 -58.73 9.47
N LEU A 230 27.75 -59.05 10.38
CA LEU A 230 27.93 -59.58 11.76
C LEU A 230 28.79 -58.70 12.72
N THR A 231 28.16 -58.20 13.80
CA THR A 231 28.63 -58.02 15.21
C THR A 231 30.07 -57.53 15.49
N ASN A 232 30.34 -56.58 16.42
CA ASN A 232 29.57 -56.01 17.54
C ASN A 232 29.83 -54.49 17.65
#